data_AF-A0A843TSC5-F1
#
_entry.id   AF-A0A843TSC5-F1
#
_cell.length_a   1.000
_cell.length_b   1.000
_cell.length_c   1.000
_cell.angle_alpha   90.00
_cell.angle_beta   90.00
_cell.angle_gamma   90.00
#
_symmetry.space_group_name_H-M   'P 1'
#
loop_
_entity.id
_entity.type
_entity.pdbx_description
1 polymer ?
#
loop_
_entity_poly.entity_id
_entity_poly.type
_entity_poly.pdbx_seq_one_letter_code
_entity_poly.pdbx_strand_id
1 'polypeptide(L)'
;MVAAGAGGACGYDNTFHAGFGVDTAALSGALFGGGEACGACFQVMCDAEADPRWCLRRGAVTVTATNFCPPNNNGGWCDPPRPHFDMSLPAFSHIALLGSEGIVPVLYRRVACRRSGGVRFTLKGQGNFYLVMFTNVGGSGAVKAAWVRGSRSPAWAAMHRNWGVNWQTDLDLRNQGLSFRLTLTDGKTLDFAGVVPSTWRSGETFASENQFV
;
A
#
# COMPACT_ATOMS: atom_id res chain seq x y z
N MET A 1 -2.91 -20.03 -3.80
CA MET A 1 -2.43 -19.11 -4.85
C MET A 1 -3.63 -18.42 -5.48
N VAL A 2 -3.96 -17.21 -5.02
CA VAL A 2 -4.98 -16.39 -5.69
C VAL A 2 -4.28 -15.65 -6.83
N ALA A 3 -4.76 -15.86 -8.06
CA ALA A 3 -4.25 -15.17 -9.24
C ALA A 3 -4.51 -13.66 -9.12
N ALA A 4 -3.43 -12.87 -9.21
CA ALA A 4 -3.51 -11.42 -9.28
C ALA A 4 -4.06 -11.01 -10.66
N GLY A 5 -5.37 -10.77 -10.73
CA GLY A 5 -5.94 -9.96 -11.81
C GLY A 5 -5.38 -8.54 -11.73
N ALA A 6 -5.25 -7.88 -12.89
CA ALA A 6 -4.72 -6.52 -12.99
C ALA A 6 -5.43 -5.58 -11.99
N GLY A 7 -4.65 -5.06 -11.02
CA GLY A 7 -5.11 -4.21 -9.93
C GLY A 7 -5.71 -4.99 -8.76
N GLY A 8 -4.87 -5.46 -7.82
CA GLY A 8 -5.35 -6.00 -6.54
C GLY A 8 -6.16 -4.96 -5.75
N ALA A 9 -6.77 -5.34 -4.61
CA ALA A 9 -7.66 -4.46 -3.84
C ALA A 9 -7.05 -3.13 -3.38
N CYS A 10 -5.71 -3.02 -3.32
CA CYS A 10 -5.04 -1.74 -3.07
C CYS A 10 -4.84 -0.86 -4.31
N GLY A 11 -5.08 -1.39 -5.51
CA GLY A 11 -4.97 -0.68 -6.77
C GLY A 11 -3.55 -0.53 -7.32
N TYR A 12 -2.58 -1.27 -6.78
CA TYR A 12 -1.22 -1.33 -7.34
C TYR A 12 -1.23 -2.15 -8.63
N ASP A 13 -0.67 -1.60 -9.70
CA ASP A 13 -0.56 -2.30 -10.99
C ASP A 13 0.49 -3.43 -10.91
N ASN A 14 1.64 -3.17 -10.28
CA ASN A 14 2.72 -4.12 -10.03
C ASN A 14 3.49 -3.73 -8.76
N THR A 15 3.73 -4.69 -7.85
CA THR A 15 4.44 -4.45 -6.57
C THR A 15 5.89 -4.01 -6.75
N PHE A 16 6.59 -4.46 -7.78
CA PHE A 16 7.94 -4.01 -8.11
C PHE A 16 7.94 -2.56 -8.58
N HIS A 17 7.03 -2.21 -9.48
CA HIS A 17 6.89 -0.81 -9.95
C HIS A 17 6.46 0.12 -8.82
N ALA A 18 5.67 -0.36 -7.87
CA ALA A 18 5.26 0.39 -6.68
C ALA A 18 6.39 0.54 -5.63
N GLY A 19 7.52 -0.17 -5.79
CA GLY A 19 8.69 -0.08 -4.90
C GLY A 19 8.63 -1.02 -3.69
N PHE A 20 7.80 -2.07 -3.73
CA PHE A 20 7.57 -2.97 -2.59
C PHE A 20 8.36 -4.28 -2.68
N GLY A 21 8.84 -4.63 -3.87
CA GLY A 21 9.57 -5.88 -4.09
C GLY A 21 8.69 -7.11 -3.91
N VAL A 22 9.27 -8.16 -3.32
CA VAL A 22 8.63 -9.47 -3.14
C VAL A 22 7.96 -9.63 -1.79
N ASP A 23 8.38 -8.88 -0.76
CA ASP A 23 7.90 -9.05 0.61
C ASP A 23 6.55 -8.34 0.81
N THR A 24 5.50 -9.03 0.39
CA THR A 24 4.14 -8.49 0.31
C THR A 24 3.12 -9.46 0.88
N ALA A 25 1.97 -8.95 1.30
CA ALA A 25 0.86 -9.76 1.79
C ALA A 25 -0.49 -9.20 1.38
N ALA A 26 -1.45 -10.10 1.15
CA ALA A 26 -2.86 -9.78 1.15
C ALA A 26 -3.42 -9.91 2.57
N LEU A 27 -4.14 -8.90 3.04
CA LEU A 27 -4.66 -8.86 4.40
C LEU A 27 -6.10 -9.35 4.47
N SER A 28 -6.48 -10.09 5.51
CA SER A 28 -7.89 -10.41 5.78
C SER A 28 -8.69 -9.16 6.12
N GLY A 29 -10.02 -9.27 6.15
CA GLY A 29 -10.92 -8.15 6.46
C GLY A 29 -10.61 -7.47 7.80
N ALA A 30 -10.22 -8.26 8.81
CA ALA A 30 -9.86 -7.77 10.14
C ALA A 30 -8.64 -6.84 10.13
N LEU A 31 -7.75 -6.95 9.14
CA LEU A 31 -6.52 -6.17 9.03
C LEU A 31 -6.57 -5.13 7.91
N PHE A 32 -7.32 -5.40 6.83
CA PHE A 32 -7.35 -4.59 5.62
C PHE A 32 -8.03 -3.23 5.82
N GLY A 33 -9.07 -3.18 6.67
CA GLY A 33 -9.77 -1.95 7.03
C GLY A 33 -10.37 -1.22 5.82
N GLY A 34 -10.94 -1.95 4.86
CA GLY A 34 -11.51 -1.36 3.63
C GLY A 34 -10.50 -0.66 2.73
N GLY A 35 -9.20 -0.95 2.86
CA GLY A 35 -8.12 -0.33 2.08
C GLY A 35 -7.32 0.71 2.85
N GLU A 36 -7.72 1.07 4.07
CA GLU A 36 -6.96 1.95 4.96
C GLU A 36 -5.57 1.39 5.32
N ALA A 37 -5.38 0.07 5.23
CA ALA A 37 -4.08 -0.57 5.44
C ALA A 37 -3.19 -0.62 4.18
N CYS A 38 -3.68 -0.22 3.01
CA CYS A 38 -2.89 -0.31 1.78
C CYS A 38 -1.60 0.51 1.87
N GLY A 39 -0.47 -0.14 1.60
CA GLY A 39 0.87 0.44 1.71
C GLY A 39 1.48 0.36 3.11
N ALA A 40 0.72 0.00 4.15
CA ALA A 40 1.25 -0.16 5.50
C ALA A 40 2.22 -1.34 5.60
N CYS A 41 3.19 -1.24 6.51
CA CYS A 41 4.17 -2.28 6.78
C CYS A 41 3.92 -2.98 8.11
N PHE A 42 4.11 -4.30 8.10
CA PHE A 42 3.96 -5.16 9.26
C PHE A 42 5.21 -5.99 9.41
N GLN A 43 5.78 -6.00 10.61
CA GLN A 43 6.76 -7.03 10.96
C GLN A 43 5.99 -8.26 11.41
N VAL A 44 6.26 -9.39 10.76
CA VAL A 44 5.61 -10.68 10.99
C VAL A 44 6.68 -11.70 11.35
N MET A 45 6.40 -12.52 12.35
CA MET A 45 7.21 -13.66 12.75
C MET A 45 6.31 -14.87 13.02
N CYS A 46 6.83 -16.06 12.79
CA CYS A 46 6.13 -17.29 13.11
C CYS A 46 6.19 -17.55 14.62
N ASP A 47 5.07 -17.94 15.22
CA ASP A 47 4.99 -18.27 16.65
C ASP A 47 5.56 -19.67 16.90
N ALA A 48 6.87 -19.74 17.08
CA ALA A 48 7.59 -21.00 17.29
C ALA A 48 7.28 -21.68 18.63
N GLU A 49 6.60 -21.01 19.56
CA GLU A 49 6.10 -21.63 20.79
C GLU A 49 4.81 -22.42 20.49
N ALA A 50 3.93 -21.84 19.66
CA ALA A 50 2.71 -22.50 19.20
C ALA A 50 2.99 -23.61 18.18
N ASP A 51 3.95 -23.41 17.27
CA ASP A 51 4.30 -24.39 16.24
C ASP A 51 5.83 -24.47 15.98
N PRO A 52 6.56 -25.26 16.79
CA PRO A 52 8.01 -25.40 16.65
C PRO A 52 8.43 -26.22 15.42
N ARG A 53 7.48 -26.89 14.73
CA ARG A 53 7.79 -27.78 13.62
C ARG A 53 8.03 -27.00 12.34
N TRP A 54 7.21 -25.99 12.08
CA TRP A 54 7.27 -25.21 10.84
C TRP A 54 7.92 -23.85 11.01
N CYS A 55 7.87 -23.27 12.20
CA CYS A 55 8.44 -21.95 12.45
C CYS A 55 9.97 -21.93 12.45
N LEU A 56 10.54 -20.96 11.74
CA LEU A 56 11.95 -20.59 11.89
C LEU A 56 12.11 -19.75 13.15
N ARG A 57 12.75 -20.28 14.19
CA ARG A 57 12.87 -19.66 15.54
C ARG A 57 13.37 -18.21 15.59
N ARG A 58 14.07 -17.73 14.56
CA ARG A 58 14.57 -16.35 14.46
C ARG A 58 14.12 -15.65 13.18
N GLY A 59 13.18 -16.28 12.46
CA GLY A 59 12.64 -15.76 11.22
C GLY A 59 11.70 -14.60 11.49
N ALA A 60 11.97 -13.46 10.87
CA ALA A 60 11.07 -12.32 10.84
C ALA A 60 11.19 -11.63 9.48
N VAL A 61 10.07 -11.11 9.00
CA VAL A 61 10.01 -10.38 7.73
C VAL A 61 9.16 -9.13 7.91
N THR A 62 9.51 -8.06 7.21
CA THR A 62 8.62 -6.90 7.08
C THR A 62 7.90 -6.99 5.75
N VAL A 63 6.58 -7.18 5.79
CA VAL A 63 5.74 -7.21 4.58
C VAL A 63 5.03 -5.89 4.37
N THR A 64 4.86 -5.53 3.10
CA THR A 64 3.94 -4.45 2.69
C THR A 64 2.56 -5.01 2.40
N ALA A 65 1.52 -4.38 2.93
CA ALA A 65 0.13 -4.69 2.60
C ALA A 65 -0.21 -4.20 1.18
N THR A 66 -0.40 -5.13 0.26
CA THR A 66 -0.59 -4.82 -1.18
C THR A 66 -1.90 -5.32 -1.74
N ASN A 67 -2.64 -6.15 -1.00
CA ASN A 67 -3.89 -6.71 -1.48
C ASN A 67 -4.83 -7.08 -0.33
N PHE A 68 -5.99 -7.59 -0.68
CA PHE A 68 -7.02 -8.09 0.22
C PHE A 68 -7.16 -9.60 0.02
N CYS A 69 -7.19 -10.35 1.12
CA CYS A 69 -7.58 -11.75 1.12
C CYS A 69 -9.07 -11.83 1.46
N PRO A 70 -9.94 -12.11 0.47
CA PRO A 70 -11.37 -12.12 0.70
C PRO A 70 -11.81 -13.33 1.54
N PRO A 71 -12.87 -13.18 2.36
CA PRO A 71 -13.49 -14.31 3.04
C PRO A 71 -14.09 -15.29 2.03
N ASN A 72 -14.10 -16.57 2.37
CA ASN A 72 -14.84 -17.59 1.64
C ASN A 72 -16.15 -17.99 2.35
N ASN A 73 -16.42 -17.42 3.54
CA ASN A 73 -17.61 -17.65 4.37
C ASN A 73 -17.85 -19.12 4.73
N ASN A 74 -16.80 -19.94 4.70
CA ASN A 74 -16.84 -21.38 4.96
C ASN A 74 -15.79 -21.78 6.02
N GLY A 75 -15.42 -20.85 6.90
CA GLY A 75 -14.43 -21.07 7.95
C GLY A 75 -12.98 -20.93 7.46
N GLY A 76 -12.76 -20.26 6.34
CA GLY A 76 -11.44 -19.98 5.79
C GLY A 76 -10.62 -19.05 6.68
N TRP A 77 -9.30 -19.02 6.49
CA TRP A 77 -8.40 -18.25 7.34
C TRP A 77 -8.57 -16.73 7.21
N CYS A 78 -9.07 -16.26 6.07
CA CYS A 78 -9.39 -14.85 5.85
C CYS A 78 -10.80 -14.45 6.30
N ASP A 79 -11.59 -15.39 6.81
CA ASP A 79 -12.93 -15.11 7.33
C ASP A 79 -12.85 -14.29 8.63
N PRO A 80 -13.67 -13.24 8.78
CA PRO A 80 -13.80 -12.52 10.05
C PRO A 80 -14.17 -13.46 11.21
N PRO A 81 -13.69 -13.18 12.44
CA PRO A 81 -12.92 -12.02 12.86
C PRO A 81 -11.38 -12.21 12.75
N ARG A 82 -10.91 -13.23 12.02
CA ARG A 82 -9.51 -13.67 12.09
C ARG A 82 -8.55 -12.67 11.43
N PRO A 83 -7.52 -12.20 12.15
CA PRO A 83 -6.36 -11.56 11.52
C PRO A 83 -5.58 -12.61 10.73
N HIS A 84 -5.35 -12.37 9.43
CA HIS A 84 -4.60 -13.28 8.58
C HIS A 84 -3.83 -12.53 7.49
N PHE A 85 -2.63 -13.04 7.20
CA PHE A 85 -1.74 -12.58 6.14
C PHE A 85 -1.59 -13.70 5.10
N ASP A 86 -2.13 -13.50 3.90
CA ASP A 86 -1.82 -14.35 2.75
C ASP A 86 -0.55 -13.78 2.08
N MET A 87 0.59 -14.30 2.53
CA MET A 87 1.92 -13.77 2.21
C MET A 87 2.41 -14.29 0.86
N SER A 88 3.23 -13.49 0.18
CA SER A 88 4.00 -14.00 -0.95
C SER A 88 4.91 -15.16 -0.50
N LEU A 89 5.19 -16.10 -1.40
CA LEU A 89 6.06 -17.25 -1.09
C LEU A 89 7.45 -16.82 -0.57
N PRO A 90 8.12 -15.79 -1.14
CA PRO A 90 9.38 -15.28 -0.58
C PRO A 90 9.21 -14.72 0.84
N ALA A 91 8.16 -13.96 1.12
CA ALA A 91 7.92 -13.43 2.46
C ALA A 91 7.67 -14.56 3.48
N PHE A 92 6.91 -15.58 3.09
CA PHE A 92 6.59 -16.72 3.95
C PHE A 92 7.84 -17.54 4.31
N SER A 93 8.73 -17.76 3.34
CA SER A 93 9.95 -18.56 3.56
C SER A 93 10.97 -17.90 4.50
N HIS A 94 10.84 -16.60 4.77
CA HIS A 94 11.63 -15.92 5.81
C HIS A 94 11.24 -16.32 7.24
N ILE A 95 10.02 -16.83 7.46
CA ILE A 95 9.50 -17.11 8.81
C ILE A 95 9.14 -18.57 9.04
N ALA A 96 8.92 -19.35 7.99
CA ALA A 96 8.52 -20.75 8.11
C ALA A 96 9.17 -21.63 7.04
N LEU A 97 9.32 -22.91 7.37
CA LEU A 97 9.74 -23.94 6.43
C LEU A 97 8.67 -24.15 5.35
N LEU A 98 9.10 -24.28 4.10
CA LEU A 98 8.21 -24.63 3.01
C LEU A 98 7.82 -26.11 3.12
N GLY A 99 6.53 -26.39 3.16
CA GLY A 99 6.01 -27.75 3.25
C GLY A 99 4.49 -27.80 3.08
N SER A 100 3.91 -28.95 3.42
CA SER A 100 2.50 -29.25 3.13
C SER A 100 1.49 -28.45 3.96
N GLU A 101 1.89 -27.92 5.11
CA GLU A 101 0.95 -27.22 6.00
C GLU A 101 0.53 -25.86 5.43
N GLY A 102 1.46 -25.15 4.79
CA GLY A 102 1.19 -23.90 4.05
C GLY A 102 0.67 -22.73 4.90
N ILE A 103 0.50 -22.93 6.21
CA ILE A 103 -0.15 -22.02 7.16
C ILE A 103 0.54 -22.20 8.50
N VAL A 104 0.85 -21.10 9.17
CA VAL A 104 1.52 -21.12 10.48
C VAL A 104 0.92 -20.04 11.38
N PRO A 105 0.92 -20.23 12.72
CA PRO A 105 0.57 -19.16 13.63
C PRO A 105 1.62 -18.05 13.56
N VAL A 106 1.17 -16.79 13.59
CA VAL A 106 2.07 -15.63 13.49
C VAL A 106 1.80 -14.60 14.58
N LEU A 107 2.88 -13.97 15.02
CA LEU A 107 2.87 -12.74 15.80
C LEU A 107 3.21 -11.58 14.85
N TYR A 108 2.52 -10.45 15.00
CA TYR A 108 2.75 -9.31 14.13
C TYR A 108 2.56 -7.97 14.83
N ARG A 109 3.18 -6.93 14.26
CA ARG A 109 2.98 -5.53 14.66
C ARG A 109 3.14 -4.59 13.47
N ARG A 110 2.47 -3.43 13.51
CA ARG A 110 2.75 -2.35 12.56
C ARG A 110 4.15 -1.79 12.79
N VAL A 111 4.86 -1.50 11.70
CA VAL A 111 6.20 -0.89 11.71
C VAL A 111 6.30 0.18 10.63
N ALA A 112 7.29 1.08 10.76
CA ALA A 112 7.57 2.06 9.71
C ALA A 112 8.07 1.35 8.43
N CYS A 113 7.52 1.74 7.29
CA CYS A 113 7.97 1.36 5.97
C CYS A 113 9.27 2.08 5.61
N ARG A 114 10.31 1.30 5.33
CA ARG A 114 11.55 1.82 4.73
C ARG A 114 11.44 1.76 3.22
N ARG A 115 11.68 2.88 2.55
CA ARG A 115 11.60 3.02 1.08
C ARG A 115 12.86 3.68 0.55
N SER A 116 13.31 3.24 -0.61
CA SER A 116 14.37 3.89 -1.38
C SER A 116 13.77 4.89 -2.36
N GLY A 117 14.36 6.08 -2.45
CA GLY A 117 13.80 7.19 -3.21
C GLY A 117 12.57 7.81 -2.55
N GLY A 118 11.96 8.81 -3.20
CA GLY A 118 10.80 9.50 -2.67
C GLY A 118 9.45 8.92 -3.10
N VAL A 119 8.40 9.56 -2.61
CA VAL A 119 7.01 9.21 -2.95
C VAL A 119 6.76 9.36 -4.44
N ARG A 120 5.97 8.46 -5.01
CA ARG A 120 5.65 8.42 -6.45
C ARG A 120 4.18 8.74 -6.68
N PHE A 121 3.93 9.48 -7.75
CA PHE A 121 2.64 10.04 -8.15
C PHE A 121 2.31 9.57 -9.55
N THR A 122 1.41 8.59 -9.68
CA THR A 122 0.93 8.13 -11.00
C THR A 122 -0.39 8.79 -11.32
N LEU A 123 -0.42 9.58 -12.40
CA LEU A 123 -1.56 10.38 -12.80
C LEU A 123 -2.42 9.54 -13.74
N LYS A 124 -3.62 9.16 -13.31
CA LYS A 124 -4.60 8.37 -14.08
C LYS A 124 -5.83 9.26 -14.31
N GLY A 125 -6.40 9.27 -15.50
CA GLY A 125 -7.63 10.05 -15.73
C GLY A 125 -7.80 10.63 -17.12
N GLN A 126 -9.03 11.01 -17.44
CA GLN A 126 -9.44 11.72 -18.65
C GLN A 126 -10.61 12.66 -18.31
N GLY A 127 -10.65 13.84 -18.93
CA GLY A 127 -11.72 14.81 -18.69
C GLY A 127 -11.75 15.31 -17.24
N ASN A 128 -12.91 15.24 -16.59
CA ASN A 128 -13.12 15.72 -15.22
C ASN A 128 -12.90 14.63 -14.15
N PHE A 129 -12.31 13.49 -14.53
CA PHE A 129 -11.99 12.41 -13.61
C PHE A 129 -10.47 12.33 -13.45
N TYR A 130 -9.94 12.97 -12.39
CA TYR A 130 -8.53 12.92 -12.05
C TYR A 130 -8.29 11.99 -10.90
N LEU A 131 -7.56 10.92 -11.17
CA LEU A 131 -7.17 9.90 -10.22
C LEU A 131 -5.65 9.93 -10.06
N VAL A 132 -5.17 9.91 -8.82
CA VAL A 132 -3.74 9.88 -8.53
C VAL A 132 -3.47 8.69 -7.63
N MET A 133 -2.56 7.84 -8.07
CA MET A 133 -2.07 6.72 -7.28
C MET A 133 -0.80 7.16 -6.55
N PHE A 134 -0.82 7.12 -5.23
CA PHE A 134 0.37 7.37 -4.41
C PHE A 134 1.06 6.05 -4.09
N THR A 135 2.34 5.92 -4.47
CA THR A 135 3.14 4.71 -4.21
C THR A 135 4.51 5.05 -3.63
N ASN A 136 5.27 4.03 -3.23
CA ASN A 136 6.57 4.19 -2.56
C ASN A 136 6.54 5.11 -1.32
N VAL A 137 5.48 5.02 -0.52
CA VAL A 137 5.30 5.83 0.70
C VAL A 137 6.03 5.15 1.88
N GLY A 138 6.93 5.89 2.52
CA GLY A 138 7.63 5.53 3.76
C GLY A 138 6.82 5.85 5.02
N GLY A 139 7.47 5.96 6.19
CA GLY A 139 6.77 6.23 7.45
C GLY A 139 5.73 5.14 7.76
N SER A 140 4.49 5.48 8.11
CA SER A 140 3.47 4.44 8.30
C SER A 140 3.01 3.73 7.01
N GLY A 141 3.40 4.23 5.83
CA GLY A 141 3.11 3.66 4.51
C GLY A 141 1.68 3.85 4.00
N ALA A 142 0.71 3.96 4.90
CA ALA A 142 -0.70 4.15 4.57
C ALA A 142 -1.10 5.63 4.63
N VAL A 143 -1.55 6.16 3.49
CA VAL A 143 -2.08 7.53 3.36
C VAL A 143 -3.49 7.59 3.93
N LYS A 144 -3.72 8.50 4.87
CA LYS A 144 -5.00 8.78 5.53
C LYS A 144 -5.80 9.87 4.83
N ALA A 145 -5.13 10.90 4.32
CA ALA A 145 -5.76 12.02 3.62
C ALA A 145 -4.82 12.62 2.59
N ALA A 146 -5.38 13.11 1.49
CA ALA A 146 -4.64 13.73 0.40
C ALA A 146 -5.31 15.02 -0.08
N TRP A 147 -4.49 15.97 -0.51
CA TRP A 147 -4.91 17.19 -1.18
C TRP A 147 -4.06 17.41 -2.43
N VAL A 148 -4.64 18.10 -3.39
CA VAL A 148 -3.99 18.53 -4.62
C VAL A 148 -4.11 20.04 -4.79
N ARG A 149 -3.09 20.64 -5.39
CA ARG A 149 -3.09 22.05 -5.78
C ARG A 149 -2.48 22.19 -7.16
N GLY A 150 -3.26 22.74 -8.10
CA GLY A 150 -2.77 23.13 -9.42
C GLY A 150 -2.07 24.49 -9.39
N SER A 151 -1.12 24.70 -10.30
CA SER A 151 -0.29 25.91 -10.35
C SER A 151 -1.06 27.22 -10.61
N ARG A 152 -2.33 27.14 -11.04
CA ARG A 152 -3.21 28.31 -11.25
C ARG A 152 -4.07 28.67 -10.03
N SER A 153 -4.03 27.86 -8.98
CA SER A 153 -4.81 28.09 -7.75
C SER A 153 -3.88 28.21 -6.54
N PRO A 154 -4.10 29.19 -5.64
CA PRO A 154 -3.36 29.26 -4.39
C PRO A 154 -3.85 28.21 -3.37
N ALA A 155 -5.06 27.66 -3.54
CA ALA A 155 -5.73 26.84 -2.53
C ALA A 155 -5.54 25.34 -2.75
N TRP A 156 -5.44 24.60 -1.63
CA TRP A 156 -5.47 23.14 -1.62
C TRP A 156 -6.91 22.63 -1.75
N ALA A 157 -7.12 21.65 -2.61
CA ALA A 157 -8.38 20.93 -2.72
C ALA A 157 -8.23 19.53 -2.13
N ALA A 158 -9.16 19.15 -1.26
CA ALA A 158 -9.20 17.80 -0.70
C ALA A 158 -9.49 16.79 -1.81
N MET A 159 -8.79 15.67 -1.76
CA MET A 159 -9.06 14.51 -2.61
C MET A 159 -9.82 13.47 -1.79
N HIS A 160 -10.70 12.70 -2.44
CA HIS A 160 -11.35 11.56 -1.81
C HIS A 160 -10.67 10.25 -2.22
N ARG A 161 -10.58 9.30 -1.29
CA ARG A 161 -10.11 7.95 -1.61
C ARG A 161 -11.18 7.28 -2.48
N ASN A 162 -10.82 6.90 -3.70
CA ASN A 162 -11.73 6.16 -4.59
C ASN A 162 -11.65 4.66 -4.26
N TRP A 163 -10.46 4.06 -4.40
CA TRP A 163 -10.20 2.70 -3.89
C TRP A 163 -8.72 2.53 -3.56
N GLY A 164 -8.41 1.83 -2.47
CA GLY A 164 -7.03 1.53 -2.06
C GLY A 164 -6.16 2.79 -1.97
N VAL A 165 -5.11 2.85 -2.80
CA VAL A 165 -4.20 4.01 -2.91
C VAL A 165 -4.53 4.98 -4.06
N ASN A 166 -5.68 4.82 -4.71
CA ASN A 166 -6.13 5.71 -5.78
C ASN A 166 -7.05 6.80 -5.22
N TRP A 167 -6.62 8.05 -5.34
CA TRP A 167 -7.28 9.23 -4.82
C TRP A 167 -7.82 10.09 -5.96
N GLN A 168 -9.05 10.58 -5.84
CA GLN A 168 -9.72 11.31 -6.90
C GLN A 168 -9.95 12.78 -6.54
N THR A 169 -9.99 13.62 -7.56
CA THR A 169 -10.57 14.96 -7.55
C THR A 169 -11.37 15.19 -8.83
N ASP A 170 -12.38 16.06 -8.75
CA ASP A 170 -13.23 16.45 -9.89
C ASP A 170 -12.80 17.80 -10.51
N LEU A 171 -11.67 18.36 -10.05
CA LEU A 171 -11.12 19.61 -10.57
C LEU A 171 -10.46 19.42 -11.94
N ASP A 172 -10.63 20.37 -12.86
CA ASP A 172 -9.85 20.39 -14.11
C ASP A 172 -8.40 20.81 -13.85
N LEU A 173 -7.48 19.84 -13.88
CA LEU A 173 -6.06 20.01 -13.62
C LEU A 173 -5.19 19.95 -14.89
N ARG A 174 -5.80 20.03 -16.09
CA ARG A 174 -5.05 20.00 -17.37
C ARG A 174 -4.12 21.19 -17.49
N ASN A 175 -2.94 20.95 -18.05
CA ASN A 175 -1.98 21.99 -18.38
C ASN A 175 -1.57 22.83 -17.15
N GLN A 176 -1.51 22.21 -15.98
CA GLN A 176 -1.10 22.81 -14.70
C GLN A 176 -0.03 21.96 -14.04
N GLY A 177 0.97 22.61 -13.45
CA GLY A 177 1.88 21.91 -12.55
C GLY A 177 1.14 21.54 -11.27
N LEU A 178 1.38 20.37 -10.72
CA LEU A 178 0.63 19.85 -9.57
C LEU A 178 1.52 19.70 -8.35
N SER A 179 0.97 20.12 -7.22
CA SER A 179 1.50 19.85 -5.88
C SER A 179 0.54 18.95 -5.13
N PHE A 180 1.07 18.15 -4.21
CA PHE A 180 0.28 17.26 -3.37
C PHE A 180 0.61 17.49 -1.89
N ARG A 181 -0.38 17.32 -1.03
CA ARG A 181 -0.17 17.21 0.42
C ARG A 181 -0.71 15.88 0.85
N LEU A 182 0.09 15.09 1.56
CA LEU A 182 -0.31 13.77 2.05
C LEU A 182 -0.20 13.76 3.56
N THR A 183 -1.22 13.22 4.23
CA THR A 183 -1.18 12.89 5.66
C THR A 183 -1.27 11.39 5.82
N LEU A 184 -0.36 10.81 6.58
CA LEU A 184 -0.32 9.38 6.86
C LEU A 184 -1.18 9.02 8.07
N THR A 185 -1.40 7.71 8.24
CA THR A 185 -2.18 7.16 9.36
C THR A 185 -1.53 7.38 10.74
N ASP A 186 -0.22 7.63 10.79
CA ASP A 186 0.48 8.05 12.03
C ASP A 186 0.40 9.56 12.30
N GLY A 187 -0.31 10.32 11.46
CA GLY A 187 -0.52 11.76 11.61
C GLY A 187 0.56 12.63 10.97
N LYS A 188 1.64 12.06 10.41
CA LYS A 188 2.67 12.85 9.71
C LYS A 188 2.12 13.41 8.40
N THR A 189 2.44 14.66 8.11
CA THR A 189 2.03 15.36 6.88
C THR A 189 3.25 15.89 6.14
N LEU A 190 3.26 15.73 4.81
CA LEU A 190 4.27 16.32 3.92
C LEU A 190 3.61 16.96 2.69
N ASP A 191 4.21 18.08 2.26
CA ASP A 191 3.87 18.80 1.04
C ASP A 191 4.91 18.50 -0.05
N PHE A 192 4.44 18.09 -1.21
CA PHE A 192 5.19 17.78 -2.41
C PHE A 192 4.92 18.87 -3.44
N ALA A 193 5.63 19.99 -3.32
CA ALA A 193 5.44 21.16 -4.17
C ALA A 193 5.98 20.94 -5.58
N GLY A 194 5.16 21.22 -6.59
CA GLY A 194 5.56 21.22 -8.01
C GLY A 194 6.08 19.87 -8.53
N VAL A 195 5.73 18.76 -7.89
CA VAL A 195 6.25 17.42 -8.23
C VAL A 195 5.81 16.93 -9.60
N VAL A 196 4.72 17.48 -10.15
CA VAL A 196 4.25 17.16 -11.51
C VAL A 196 4.36 18.42 -12.39
N PRO A 197 5.06 18.37 -13.53
CA PRO A 197 5.17 19.48 -14.48
C PRO A 197 3.87 19.64 -15.27
N SER A 198 3.55 20.84 -15.76
CA SER A 198 2.29 21.12 -16.49
C SER A 198 2.08 20.36 -17.80
N THR A 199 3.12 19.71 -18.32
CA THR A 199 3.10 18.92 -19.56
C THR A 199 2.75 17.45 -19.35
N TRP A 200 2.37 17.08 -18.12
CA TRP A 200 2.06 15.70 -17.75
C TRP A 200 0.92 15.10 -18.58
N ARG A 201 0.95 13.78 -18.74
CA ARG A 201 -0.03 12.97 -19.46
C ARG A 201 -0.58 11.86 -18.58
N SER A 202 -1.77 11.39 -18.91
CA SER A 202 -2.39 10.25 -18.23
C SER A 202 -1.51 9.00 -18.40
N GLY A 203 -1.30 8.28 -17.30
CA GLY A 203 -0.42 7.12 -17.18
C GLY A 203 0.99 7.45 -16.68
N GLU A 204 1.41 8.71 -16.69
CA GLU A 204 2.76 9.08 -16.27
C GLU A 204 2.95 9.00 -14.76
N THR A 205 4.17 8.65 -14.34
CA THR A 205 4.57 8.58 -12.94
C THR A 205 5.69 9.55 -12.66
N PHE A 206 5.53 10.37 -11.62
CA PHE A 206 6.51 11.35 -11.17
C PHE A 206 7.02 10.96 -9.78
N ALA A 207 8.33 10.99 -9.57
CA ALA A 207 8.94 10.69 -8.29
C ALA A 207 9.40 11.98 -7.62
N SER A 208 9.08 12.12 -6.33
CA SER A 208 9.66 13.15 -5.48
C SER A 208 11.06 12.74 -5.01
N GLU A 209 11.85 13.71 -4.57
CA GLU A 209 13.05 13.51 -3.77
C GLU A 209 12.75 13.33 -2.26
N ASN A 210 11.56 13.75 -1.82
CA ASN A 210 11.14 13.72 -0.43
C ASN A 210 10.46 12.40 -0.04
N GLN A 211 10.64 12.01 1.21
CA GLN A 211 10.09 10.79 1.78
C GLN A 211 9.64 10.98 3.24
N PHE A 212 8.64 10.20 3.66
CA PHE A 212 8.28 10.06 5.07
C PHE A 212 9.29 9.17 5.80
N VAL A 213 9.84 9.69 6.90
CA VAL A 213 10.79 8.99 7.79
C VAL A 213 10.15 8.59 9.09
#